data_AF-A0A3E2TAY1-F1
#
_entry.id   AF-A0A3E2TAY1-F1
#
_cell.length_a   1.000
_cell.length_b   1.000
_cell.length_c   1.000
_cell.angle_alpha   90.00
_cell.angle_beta   90.00
_cell.angle_gamma   90.00
#
_symmetry.space_group_name_H-M   'P 1'
#
loop_
_entity.id
_entity.type
_entity.pdbx_description
1 polymer ?
#
loop_
_entity_poly.entity_id
_entity_poly.type
_entity_poly.pdbx_seq_one_letter_code
_entity_poly.pdbx_strand_id
1 'polypeptide(L)'
;MKKRNCRMTGEEKNVHERAVKLRKMTDDKLIEHIDHIREEAYNTGYSEAEAQRASTPAPGKSLQQLLEQLDAGECKGIKSATAYKIAEFAREQGYLE
;
A
#
# COMPACT_ATOMS: atom_id res chain seq x y z
N MET A 1 25.59 25.70 54.94
CA MET A 1 25.59 24.93 53.66
C MET A 1 24.16 24.78 53.17
N LYS A 2 23.83 25.25 51.97
CA LYS A 2 22.47 25.15 51.42
C LYS A 2 22.19 23.69 51.07
N LYS A 3 21.12 23.10 51.62
CA LYS A 3 20.76 21.70 51.38
C LYS A 3 20.42 21.54 49.89
N ARG A 4 21.17 20.70 49.18
CA ARG A 4 20.84 20.36 47.78
C ARG A 4 19.50 19.64 47.77
N ASN A 5 18.63 19.99 46.82
CA ASN A 5 17.36 19.29 46.67
C ASN A 5 17.65 17.85 46.21
N CYS A 6 17.35 16.88 47.05
CA CYS A 6 17.59 15.45 46.78
C CYS A 6 16.39 14.76 46.13
N ARG A 7 15.30 15.49 45.85
CA ARG A 7 14.08 14.92 45.29
C ARG A 7 14.15 14.98 43.77
N MET A 8 13.99 13.84 43.11
CA MET A 8 13.89 13.78 41.65
C MET A 8 12.74 14.66 41.15
N THR A 9 13.01 15.37 40.06
CA THR A 9 11.99 16.11 39.30
C THR A 9 10.99 15.15 38.65
N GLY A 10 9.87 15.68 38.15
CA GLY A 10 8.86 14.85 37.46
C GLY A 10 9.43 14.13 36.23
N GLU A 11 10.28 14.81 35.46
CA GLU A 11 10.95 14.23 34.28
C GLU A 11 11.96 13.14 34.67
N GLU A 12 12.79 13.40 35.69
CA GLU A 12 13.75 12.42 36.20
C GLU A 12 13.06 11.14 36.68
N LYS A 13 11.88 11.27 37.30
CA LYS A 13 11.06 10.11 37.69
C LYS A 13 10.54 9.34 36.48
N ASN A 14 10.05 10.02 35.44
CA ASN A 14 9.53 9.34 34.25
C ASN A 14 10.63 8.52 33.55
N VAL A 15 11.80 9.12 33.37
CA VAL A 15 12.97 8.42 32.79
C VAL A 15 13.39 7.25 33.67
N HIS A 16 13.45 7.44 34.98
CA HIS A 16 13.78 6.37 35.93
C HIS A 16 12.77 5.21 35.87
N GLU A 17 11.47 5.50 35.85
CA GLU A 17 10.42 4.48 35.77
C GLU A 17 10.51 3.67 34.47
N ARG A 18 10.70 4.35 33.33
CA ARG A 18 10.88 3.67 32.03
C ARG A 18 12.13 2.79 32.03
N ALA A 19 13.25 3.30 32.54
CA ALA A 19 14.50 2.54 32.63
C ALA A 19 14.38 1.33 33.57
N VAL A 20 13.71 1.48 34.72
CA VAL A 20 13.45 0.39 35.66
C VAL A 20 12.53 -0.65 35.05
N LYS A 21 11.49 -0.23 34.32
CA LYS A 21 10.57 -1.15 33.63
C LYS A 21 11.29 -1.97 32.57
N LEU A 22 12.17 -1.36 31.78
CA LEU A 22 13.01 -2.07 30.80
C LEU A 22 13.99 -3.04 31.48
N ARG A 23 14.70 -2.60 32.52
CA ARG A 23 15.63 -3.45 33.27
C ARG A 23 14.95 -4.67 33.92
N LYS A 24 13.69 -4.51 34.34
CA LYS A 24 12.90 -5.56 35.00
C LYS A 24 12.04 -6.37 34.02
N MET A 25 12.04 -6.03 32.73
CA MET A 25 11.35 -6.82 31.73
C MET A 25 12.11 -8.15 31.56
N THR A 26 11.37 -9.25 31.49
CA THR A 26 11.94 -10.57 31.23
C THR A 26 12.26 -10.71 29.75
N ASP A 27 13.24 -11.54 29.42
CA ASP A 27 13.65 -11.78 28.02
C ASP A 27 12.46 -12.23 27.16
N ASP A 28 11.55 -13.05 27.70
CA ASP A 28 10.32 -13.48 27.02
C ASP A 28 9.43 -12.29 26.58
N LYS A 29 9.31 -11.26 27.42
CA LYS A 29 8.50 -10.07 27.11
C LYS A 29 9.18 -9.18 26.09
N LEU A 30 10.51 -9.18 26.05
CA LEU A 30 11.25 -8.48 25.00
C LEU A 30 11.06 -9.18 23.66
N ILE A 31 11.11 -10.51 23.65
CA ILE A 31 10.87 -11.32 22.44
C ILE A 31 9.44 -11.13 21.94
N GLU A 32 8.44 -11.25 22.82
CA GLU A 32 7.03 -11.04 22.48
C GLU A 32 6.79 -9.66 21.85
N HIS A 33 7.42 -8.62 22.40
CA HIS A 33 7.30 -7.27 21.85
C HIS A 33 7.94 -7.14 20.46
N ILE A 34 9.10 -7.77 20.24
CA ILE A 34 9.79 -7.76 18.94
C ILE A 34 8.95 -8.52 17.90
N ASP A 35 8.40 -9.67 18.27
CA ASP A 35 7.57 -10.48 17.37
C ASP A 35 6.28 -9.75 17.02
N HIS A 36 5.63 -9.08 17.99
CA HIS A 36 4.47 -8.24 17.72
C HIS A 36 4.79 -7.11 16.73
N ILE A 37 5.91 -6.39 16.91
CA ILE A 37 6.32 -5.33 15.96
C ILE A 37 6.54 -5.90 14.56
N ARG A 38 7.16 -7.08 14.46
CA ARG A 38 7.40 -7.74 13.17
C ARG A 38 6.11 -8.16 12.49
N GLU A 39 5.19 -8.79 13.22
CA GLU A 39 3.89 -9.20 12.70
C GLU A 39 3.06 -7.99 12.26
N GLU A 40 3.04 -6.92 13.05
CA GLU A 40 2.33 -5.69 12.71
C GLU A 40 2.89 -5.04 11.45
N ALA A 41 4.22 -4.94 11.33
CA ALA A 41 4.88 -4.42 10.13
C ALA A 41 4.58 -5.30 8.90
N TYR A 42 4.61 -6.63 9.06
CA TYR A 42 4.29 -7.56 8.00
C TYR A 42 2.84 -7.43 7.53
N ASN A 43 1.89 -7.41 8.47
CA ASN A 43 0.46 -7.28 8.18
C ASN A 43 0.14 -5.95 7.52
N THR A 44 0.76 -4.86 7.99
CA THR A 44 0.62 -3.53 7.38
C THR A 44 1.11 -3.56 5.94
N GLY A 45 2.34 -4.03 5.70
CA GLY A 45 2.90 -4.13 4.35
C GLY A 45 2.09 -5.05 3.43
N TYR A 46 1.53 -6.15 3.95
CA TYR A 46 0.65 -7.03 3.20
C TYR A 46 -0.66 -6.33 2.81
N SER A 47 -1.32 -5.67 3.77
CA SER A 47 -2.57 -4.94 3.53
C SER A 47 -2.40 -3.78 2.54
N GLU A 48 -1.29 -3.05 2.62
CA GLU A 48 -0.94 -2.00 1.67
C GLU A 48 -0.68 -2.57 0.28
N ALA A 49 0.02 -3.69 0.17
CA ALA A 49 0.25 -4.37 -1.11
C ALA A 49 -1.04 -4.93 -1.70
N GLU A 50 -1.96 -5.44 -0.89
CA GLU A 50 -3.27 -5.90 -1.34
C GLU A 50 -4.13 -4.73 -1.81
N ALA A 51 -4.17 -3.63 -1.04
CA ALA A 51 -4.84 -2.40 -1.43
C ALA A 51 -4.26 -1.84 -2.73
N GLN A 52 -2.95 -1.86 -2.91
CA GLN A 52 -2.30 -1.46 -4.16
C GLN A 52 -2.73 -2.37 -5.32
N ARG A 53 -2.78 -3.69 -5.13
CA ARG A 53 -3.27 -4.61 -6.18
C ARG A 53 -4.74 -4.39 -6.52
N ALA A 54 -5.58 -4.07 -5.54
CA ALA A 54 -6.98 -3.73 -5.77
C ALA A 54 -7.13 -2.36 -6.46
N SER A 55 -6.21 -1.43 -6.20
CA SER A 55 -6.21 -0.06 -6.74
C SER A 55 -5.58 0.03 -8.12
N THR A 56 -4.61 -0.83 -8.44
CA THR A 56 -4.10 -1.02 -9.79
C THR A 56 -5.11 -1.87 -10.53
N PRO A 57 -5.84 -1.35 -11.53
CA PRO A 57 -6.58 -2.22 -12.43
C PRO A 57 -5.56 -3.21 -13.00
N ALA A 58 -5.83 -4.52 -12.95
CA ALA A 58 -5.13 -5.48 -13.80
C ALA A 58 -4.97 -4.84 -15.18
N PRO A 59 -3.80 -4.87 -15.85
CA PRO A 59 -3.57 -4.11 -17.07
C PRO A 59 -4.70 -4.42 -18.03
N GLY A 60 -5.70 -3.53 -18.02
CA GLY A 60 -6.93 -3.72 -18.73
C GLY A 60 -6.50 -3.61 -20.17
N LYS A 61 -6.96 -4.54 -21.01
CA LYS A 61 -6.71 -4.41 -22.45
C LYS A 61 -7.15 -2.99 -22.84
N SER A 62 -6.21 -2.19 -23.33
CA SER A 62 -6.50 -0.80 -23.64
C SER A 62 -7.52 -0.74 -24.77
N LEU A 63 -8.22 0.39 -24.90
CA LEU A 63 -9.11 0.57 -26.04
C LEU A 63 -8.36 0.43 -27.37
N GLN A 64 -7.09 0.87 -27.43
CA GLN A 64 -6.24 0.69 -28.60
C GLN A 64 -6.05 -0.80 -28.93
N GLN A 65 -5.80 -1.61 -27.90
CA GLN A 65 -5.63 -3.05 -28.05
C GLN A 65 -6.92 -3.73 -28.52
N LEU A 66 -8.09 -3.27 -28.06
CA LEU A 66 -9.38 -3.75 -28.55
C LEU A 66 -9.58 -3.42 -30.04
N LEU A 67 -9.30 -2.18 -30.44
CA LEU A 67 -9.49 -1.75 -31.84
C LEU A 67 -8.55 -2.46 -32.80
N GLU A 68 -7.31 -2.72 -32.39
CA GLU A 68 -6.34 -3.51 -33.17
C GLU A 68 -6.85 -4.94 -33.39
N GLN A 69 -7.43 -5.58 -32.37
CA GLN A 69 -8.06 -6.90 -32.50
C GLN A 69 -9.30 -6.90 -33.40
N LEU A 70 -10.08 -5.81 -33.40
CA LEU A 70 -11.23 -5.65 -34.29
C LEU A 70 -10.80 -5.48 -35.74
N ASP A 71 -9.74 -4.72 -36.00
CA ASP A 71 -9.18 -4.53 -37.35
C ASP A 71 -8.51 -5.81 -37.87
N ALA A 72 -7.83 -6.54 -36.99
CA ALA A 72 -7.28 -7.87 -37.27
C ALA A 72 -8.36 -8.94 -37.56
N GLY A 73 -9.64 -8.63 -37.34
CA GLY A 73 -10.75 -9.53 -37.63
C GLY A 73 -10.90 -10.68 -36.64
N GLU A 74 -10.32 -10.55 -35.43
CA GLU A 74 -10.46 -11.56 -34.37
C GLU A 74 -11.91 -11.67 -33.87
N CYS A 75 -12.70 -10.60 -34.02
CA CYS A 75 -14.11 -10.60 -33.67
C CYS A 75 -14.99 -11.11 -34.82
N LYS A 76 -15.52 -12.33 -34.65
CA LYS A 76 -16.44 -12.94 -35.61
C LYS A 76 -17.65 -12.04 -35.86
N GLY A 77 -17.89 -11.72 -37.14
CA GLY A 77 -19.02 -10.90 -37.59
C GLY A 77 -18.70 -9.41 -37.72
N ILE A 78 -17.56 -8.95 -37.20
CA ILE A 78 -17.02 -7.62 -37.46
C ILE A 78 -15.96 -7.74 -38.55
N LYS A 79 -16.15 -7.00 -39.64
CA LYS A 79 -15.20 -6.92 -40.75
C LYS A 79 -14.56 -5.53 -40.77
N SER A 80 -13.49 -5.37 -41.55
CA SER A 80 -12.69 -4.15 -41.66
C SER A 80 -13.51 -2.87 -41.77
N ALA A 81 -14.52 -2.83 -42.64
CA ALA A 81 -15.38 -1.64 -42.81
C ALA A 81 -16.16 -1.25 -41.55
N THR A 82 -16.51 -2.21 -40.70
CA THR A 82 -17.20 -1.97 -39.43
C THR A 82 -16.19 -1.61 -38.33
N ALA A 83 -15.03 -2.29 -38.29
CA ALA A 83 -13.94 -1.95 -37.38
C ALA A 83 -13.46 -0.50 -37.57
N TYR A 84 -13.30 -0.07 -38.82
CA TYR A 84 -12.96 1.31 -39.18
C TYR A 84 -13.97 2.33 -38.65
N LYS A 85 -15.27 2.09 -38.81
CA LYS A 85 -16.32 2.98 -38.29
C LYS A 85 -16.29 3.10 -36.76
N ILE A 86 -15.99 2.00 -36.07
CA ILE A 86 -15.87 1.98 -34.61
C ILE A 86 -14.63 2.79 -34.17
N ALA A 87 -13.51 2.66 -34.88
CA ALA A 87 -12.30 3.43 -34.59
C ALA A 87 -12.49 4.95 -34.82
N GLU A 88 -13.14 5.33 -35.92
CA GLU A 88 -13.48 6.75 -36.19
C GLU A 88 -14.41 7.32 -35.11
N PHE A 89 -15.46 6.59 -34.75
CA PHE A 89 -16.35 7.00 -33.67
C PHE A 89 -15.59 7.15 -32.33
N ALA A 90 -14.63 6.25 -32.05
CA ALA A 90 -13.80 6.35 -30.86
C ALA A 90 -12.92 7.61 -30.86
N ARG A 91 -12.38 8.04 -32.01
CA ARG A 91 -11.65 9.31 -32.16
C ARG A 91 -12.56 10.52 -31.97
N GLU A 92 -13.74 10.53 -32.60
CA GLU A 92 -14.70 11.63 -32.50
C GLU A 92 -15.15 11.88 -31.06
N GLN A 93 -15.30 10.82 -30.27
CA GLN A 93 -15.71 10.90 -28.87
C GLN A 93 -14.53 11.13 -27.90
N GLY A 94 -13.30 11.25 -28.42
CA GLY A 94 -12.10 11.51 -27.60
C GLY A 94 -11.65 10.31 -26.76
N TYR A 95 -12.03 9.08 -27.14
CA TYR A 95 -11.51 7.87 -26.50
C TYR A 95 -10.11 7.48 -27.02
N LEU A 96 -9.67 8.09 -28.12
CA LEU A 96 -8.34 7.96 -28.71
C LEU A 96 -7.76 9.36 -28.89
N GLU A 97 -6.49 9.52 -28.55
CA GLU A 97 -5.69 10.72 -28.86
C GLU A 97 -5.25 10.76 -30.33
#